data_AF-A0A945F772-F1
#
_entry.id   AF-A0A945F772-F1
#
_cell.length_a   1.000
_cell.length_b   1.000
_cell.length_c   1.000
_cell.angle_alpha   90.00
_cell.angle_beta   90.00
_cell.angle_gamma   90.00
#
_symmetry.space_group_name_H-M   'P 1'
#
loop_
_entity.id
_entity.type
_entity.pdbx_description
1 polymer ?
#
loop_
_entity_poly.entity_id
_entity_poly.type
_entity_poly.pdbx_seq_one_letter_code
_entity_poly.pdbx_strand_id
1 'polypeptide(L)' 'SLQNGKVKFRGTPNFQEGFEDRFSKDNEGSWILEISSGTIEMKDNKVIVLAD' A
#
# COMPACT_ATOMS: atom_id res chain seq x y z
N SER A 1 9.76 12.06 -2.94
CA SER A 1 8.41 12.04 -2.34
C SER A 1 7.47 11.32 -3.30
N LEU A 2 6.59 10.47 -2.77
CA LEU A 2 5.48 9.96 -3.57
C LEU A 2 4.42 11.05 -3.69
N GLN A 3 4.01 11.32 -4.92
CA GLN A 3 2.87 12.17 -5.24
C GLN A 3 1.61 11.30 -5.32
N ASN A 4 0.44 11.91 -5.51
CA ASN A 4 -0.83 11.21 -5.63
C ASN A 4 -0.74 10.04 -6.63
N GLY A 5 -1.18 8.85 -6.22
CA GLY A 5 -1.00 7.63 -7.02
C GLY A 5 -1.47 6.34 -6.35
N LYS A 6 -1.05 5.21 -6.93
CA LYS A 6 -1.47 3.87 -6.50
C LYS A 6 -0.26 3.04 -6.11
N VAL A 7 -0.25 2.54 -4.88
CA VAL A 7 0.71 1.53 -4.43
C VAL A 7 0.12 0.16 -4.75
N LYS A 8 0.79 -0.58 -5.64
CA LYS A 8 0.37 -1.92 -6.09
C LYS A 8 1.31 -2.98 -5.52
N PHE A 9 0.76 -4.02 -4.89
CA PHE A 9 1.53 -5.15 -4.38
C PHE A 9 0.78 -6.48 -4.51
N ARG A 10 1.52 -7.59 -4.51
CA ARG A 10 0.97 -8.95 -4.60
C ARG A 10 1.34 -9.76 -3.36
N GLY A 11 0.46 -10.65 -2.95
CA GLY A 11 0.67 -11.54 -1.80
C GLY A 11 -0.59 -11.75 -0.97
N THR A 12 -0.39 -12.33 0.21
CA THR A 12 -1.43 -12.59 1.21
C THR A 12 -1.23 -11.61 2.37
N PRO A 13 -1.73 -10.36 2.27
CA PRO A 13 -1.59 -9.38 3.34
C PRO A 13 -2.42 -9.80 4.56
N ASN A 14 -1.95 -9.39 5.72
CA ASN A 14 -2.76 -9.36 6.93
C ASN A 14 -3.06 -7.89 7.21
N PHE A 15 -4.33 -7.52 7.17
CA PHE A 15 -4.78 -6.16 7.43
C PHE A 15 -5.17 -6.01 8.89
N GLN A 16 -4.86 -4.86 9.45
CA GLN A 16 -5.38 -4.51 10.76
C GLN A 16 -6.88 -4.22 10.65
N GLU A 17 -7.66 -4.69 11.63
CA GLU A 17 -9.10 -4.46 11.71
C GLU A 17 -9.43 -2.97 11.55
N GLY A 18 -10.36 -2.65 10.66
CA GLY A 18 -10.77 -1.28 10.36
C GLY A 18 -9.96 -0.54 9.29
N PHE A 19 -8.96 -1.18 8.66
CA PHE A 19 -8.18 -0.60 7.56
C PHE A 19 -8.35 -1.36 6.23
N GLU A 20 -9.14 -2.42 6.20
CA GLU A 20 -9.35 -3.27 5.03
C GLU A 20 -9.98 -2.51 3.85
N ASP A 21 -10.84 -1.53 4.13
CA ASP A 21 -11.55 -0.70 3.17
C ASP A 21 -10.64 0.23 2.36
N ARG A 22 -9.44 0.52 2.87
CA ARG A 22 -8.42 1.30 2.16
C ARG A 22 -7.77 0.53 1.02
N PHE A 23 -7.95 -0.78 0.96
CA PHE A 23 -7.35 -1.64 -0.03
C PHE A 23 -8.39 -2.20 -1.00
N SER A 24 -8.05 -2.22 -2.28
CA SER A 24 -8.85 -2.86 -3.32
C SER A 24 -8.02 -3.87 -4.10
N LYS A 25 -8.69 -4.82 -4.77
CA LYS A 25 -8.01 -5.70 -5.74
C LYS A 25 -8.23 -5.18 -7.15
N ASP A 26 -7.18 -5.16 -7.95
CA ASP A 26 -7.29 -4.94 -9.38
C ASP A 26 -7.71 -6.21 -10.13
N ASN A 27 -7.93 -6.07 -11.44
CA ASN A 27 -8.34 -7.17 -12.33
C ASN A 27 -7.29 -8.29 -12.43
N GLU A 28 -6.04 -8.03 -12.03
CA GLU A 28 -4.95 -8.99 -12.01
C GLU A 28 -4.78 -9.66 -10.63
N GLY A 29 -5.67 -9.37 -9.68
CA GLY A 29 -5.63 -9.89 -8.31
C GLY A 29 -4.57 -9.24 -7.41
N SER A 30 -3.99 -8.11 -7.81
CA SER A 30 -3.04 -7.35 -7.02
C SER A 30 -3.77 -6.39 -6.08
N TRP A 31 -3.21 -6.18 -4.88
CA TRP A 31 -3.72 -5.21 -3.94
C TRP A 31 -3.29 -3.80 -4.32
N ILE A 32 -4.21 -2.86 -4.18
CA ILE A 32 -4.06 -1.45 -4.50
C ILE A 32 -4.40 -0.64 -3.25
N LEU A 33 -3.48 0.26 -2.88
CA LEU A 33 -3.70 1.34 -1.92
C LEU A 33 -3.60 2.66 -2.68
N GLU A 34 -4.68 3.44 -2.69
CA GLU A 34 -4.63 4.81 -3.21
C GLU A 34 -4.02 5.73 -2.16
N ILE A 35 -3.07 6.57 -2.59
CA ILE A 35 -2.34 7.47 -1.70
C ILE A 35 -2.40 8.90 -2.26
N SER A 36 -2.62 9.89 -1.40
CA SER A 36 -2.56 11.31 -1.79
C SER A 36 -1.13 11.83 -1.83
N SER A 37 -0.31 11.33 -0.90
CA SER A 37 1.12 11.58 -0.79
C SER A 37 1.76 10.46 0.03
N GLY A 38 3.09 10.36 0.01
CA GLY A 38 3.77 9.43 0.90
C GLY A 38 5.28 9.40 0.82
N THR A 39 5.86 8.55 1.66
CA THR A 39 7.28 8.28 1.77
C THR A 39 7.51 6.77 1.74
N ILE A 40 8.50 6.33 0.97
CA ILE A 40 8.99 4.96 1.00
C ILE A 40 10.32 4.97 1.73
N GLU A 41 10.45 4.13 2.74
CA GLU A 41 11.68 3.88 3.47
C GLU A 41 12.05 2.40 3.38
N MET A 42 13.35 2.12 3.42
CA MET A 42 13.86 0.77 3.55
C MET A 42 14.61 0.65 4.87
N LYS A 43 14.20 -0.29 5.71
CA LYS A 43 14.85 -0.57 6.99
C LYS A 43 14.79 -2.06 7.27
N ASP A 44 15.92 -2.66 7.63
CA ASP A 44 16.00 -4.08 7.99
C ASP A 44 15.40 -5.02 6.93
N ASN A 45 15.65 -4.72 5.65
CA ASN A 45 15.06 -5.42 4.49
C ASN A 45 13.52 -5.41 4.44
N LYS A 46 12.90 -4.45 5.14
CA LYS A 46 11.48 -4.16 5.08
C LYS A 46 11.28 -2.85 4.33
N VAL A 47 10.34 -2.88 3.39
CA VAL A 47 9.83 -1.66 2.75
C VAL A 47 8.71 -1.11 3.62
N ILE A 48 8.85 0.13 4.06
CA ILE A 48 7.85 0.84 4.86
C ILE A 48 7.28 1.94 3.96
N VAL A 49 5.96 1.96 3.82
CA VAL A 49 5.24 2.98 3.07
C VAL A 49 4.41 3.79 4.06
N LEU A 50 4.75 5.06 4.22
CA LEU A 50 3.98 6.03 4.98
C LEU A 50 3.15 6.83 3.99
N ALA A 51 1.83 6.81 4.12
CA ALA A 51 0.92 7.48 3.20
C ALA A 51 -0.20 8.19 3.96
N ASP A 52 -0.70 9.27 3.36
CA ASP A 52 -1.81 10.10 3.83
C ASP A 52 -3.09 9.80 3.04
#